data_AF-A0A1G0LKI1-F1
#
_entry.id   AF-A0A1G0LKI1-F1
#
_cell.length_a   1.000
_cell.length_b   1.000
_cell.length_c   1.000
_cell.angle_alpha   90.00
_cell.angle_beta   90.00
_cell.angle_gamma   90.00
#
_symmetry.space_group_name_H-M   'P 1'
#
loop_
_entity.id
_entity.type
_entity.pdbx_description
1 polymer ?
#
loop_
_entity_poly.entity_id
_entity_poly.type
_entity_poly.pdbx_seq_one_letter_code
_entity_poly.pdbx_strand_id
1 'polypeptide(L)'
;MKQPLRAAALAAALALVCPAALAAQQPVPLPPGVPRPPDSLRAPLDSLAARAASVVTARADSVRPRSPISPTGAFLRSLVLPGWGQARLGRNVTGGMFVAFEGLAGAMVWKTYWQLDFARARGKFVKSHRQEREDWLVLLGFNHLMAATEAYVSAHLYDFPAALRMQRLPDGATGVGVVVPLR
;
A
#
# COMPACT_ATOMS: atom_id res chain seq x y z
N MET A 1 26.73 20.24 14.48
CA MET A 1 25.38 19.85 14.94
C MET A 1 24.34 20.40 13.98
N LYS A 2 23.96 19.66 12.92
CA LYS A 2 22.93 20.08 11.94
C LYS A 2 22.18 18.85 11.42
N GLN A 3 21.36 18.22 12.28
CA GLN A 3 20.56 17.03 11.93
C GLN A 3 19.07 17.02 12.36
N PRO A 4 18.36 18.12 12.68
CA PRO A 4 16.94 17.97 13.02
C PRO A 4 16.00 17.98 11.79
N LEU A 5 16.41 18.59 10.67
CA LEU A 5 15.49 18.87 9.54
C LEU A 5 15.22 17.69 8.61
N ARG A 6 16.14 16.72 8.52
CA ARG A 6 15.96 15.52 7.67
C ARG A 6 15.02 14.49 8.32
N ALA A 7 15.02 14.40 9.65
CA ALA A 7 14.12 13.53 10.40
C ALA A 7 12.65 14.02 10.37
N ALA A 8 12.44 15.35 10.40
CA ALA A 8 11.11 15.94 10.35
C ALA A 8 10.40 15.71 8.99
N ALA A 9 11.15 15.69 7.89
CA ALA A 9 10.59 15.44 6.56
C ALA A 9 10.14 13.98 6.36
N LEU A 10 10.85 13.01 6.96
CA LEU A 10 10.43 11.60 6.95
C LEU A 10 9.15 11.36 7.79
N ALA A 11 8.99 12.09 8.90
CA ALA A 11 7.79 12.01 9.73
C ALA A 11 6.56 12.66 9.05
N ALA A 12 6.74 13.74 8.30
CA ALA A 12 5.68 14.40 7.56
C ALA A 12 5.17 13.58 6.36
N ALA A 13 6.06 12.81 5.71
CA ALA A 13 5.67 11.92 4.60
C ALA A 13 4.83 10.72 5.06
N LEU A 14 5.04 10.23 6.30
CA LEU A 14 4.21 9.17 6.88
C LEU A 14 2.81 9.66 7.33
N ALA A 15 2.68 10.96 7.64
CA ALA A 15 1.43 11.53 8.15
C ALA A 15 0.37 11.78 7.05
N LEU A 16 0.72 11.68 5.77
CA LEU A 16 -0.22 11.94 4.66
C LEU A 16 -1.03 10.71 4.21
N VAL A 17 -0.92 9.57 4.92
CA VAL A 17 -1.54 8.31 4.49
C VAL A 17 -3.04 8.23 4.83
N CYS A 18 -3.62 9.03 5.74
CA CYS A 18 -5.08 9.03 5.90
C CYS A 18 -5.62 10.14 6.82
N PRO A 19 -6.30 11.17 6.29
CA PRO A 19 -7.33 11.87 7.07
C PRO A 19 -8.75 11.47 6.63
N ALA A 20 -8.91 10.76 5.51
CA ALA A 20 -10.23 10.47 4.94
C ALA A 20 -11.09 9.49 5.75
N ALA A 21 -10.51 8.77 6.73
CA ALA A 21 -11.25 7.80 7.54
C ALA A 21 -11.97 8.42 8.76
N LEU A 22 -11.61 9.64 9.19
CA LEU A 22 -12.09 10.17 10.47
C LEU A 22 -13.45 10.90 10.37
N ALA A 23 -13.84 11.38 9.19
CA ALA A 23 -15.08 12.13 9.01
C ALA A 23 -16.36 11.25 8.95
N ALA A 24 -16.24 9.93 8.85
CA ALA A 24 -17.38 9.01 8.72
C ALA A 24 -17.86 8.39 10.05
N GLN A 25 -17.34 8.84 11.21
CA GLN A 25 -17.65 8.29 12.54
C GLN A 25 -18.46 9.26 13.42
N GLN A 26 -19.46 9.94 12.88
CA GLN A 26 -20.48 10.52 13.77
C GLN A 26 -21.55 9.46 14.05
N PRO A 27 -21.74 9.00 15.30
CA PRO A 27 -22.84 8.12 15.64
C PRO A 27 -24.14 8.90 15.49
N VAL A 28 -25.04 8.43 14.63
CA VAL A 28 -26.41 8.95 14.58
C VAL A 28 -27.09 8.59 15.91
N PRO A 29 -27.66 9.55 16.67
CA PRO A 29 -28.38 9.25 17.89
C PRO A 29 -29.60 8.39 17.58
N LEU A 30 -29.73 7.22 18.22
CA LEU A 30 -30.89 6.35 18.06
C LEU A 30 -32.12 6.98 18.73
N PRO A 31 -33.30 6.95 18.09
CA PRO A 31 -34.54 7.39 18.72
C PRO A 31 -34.90 6.46 19.90
N PRO A 32 -35.49 7.00 20.99
CA PRO A 32 -35.88 6.21 22.14
C PRO A 32 -37.02 5.24 21.77
N GLY A 33 -36.83 3.94 22.01
CA GLY A 33 -37.87 2.91 21.83
C GLY A 33 -37.47 1.68 21.01
N VAL A 34 -36.24 1.60 20.48
CA VAL A 34 -35.78 0.41 19.75
C VAL A 34 -35.37 -0.69 20.77
N PRO A 35 -35.98 -1.89 20.74
CA PRO A 35 -35.57 -2.98 21.62
C PRO A 35 -34.11 -3.38 21.34
N ARG A 36 -33.30 -3.52 22.40
CA ARG A 36 -31.92 -3.97 22.29
C ARG A 36 -31.89 -5.39 21.69
N PRO A 37 -31.07 -5.65 20.66
CA PRO A 37 -30.82 -7.02 20.23
C PRO A 37 -30.16 -7.82 21.36
N PRO A 38 -30.45 -9.14 21.46
CA PRO A 38 -29.85 -9.99 22.50
C PRO A 38 -28.33 -10.00 22.40
N ASP A 39 -27.66 -9.98 23.57
CA ASP A 39 -26.21 -9.96 23.71
C ASP A 39 -25.54 -11.09 22.92
N SER A 40 -25.03 -10.76 21.74
CA SER A 40 -24.40 -11.68 20.79
C SER A 40 -22.91 -11.94 21.08
N LEU A 41 -22.44 -11.66 22.30
CA LEU A 41 -21.02 -11.77 22.68
C LEU A 41 -20.53 -13.21 22.90
N ARG A 42 -21.35 -14.22 22.60
CA ARG A 42 -20.94 -15.64 22.54
C ARG A 42 -21.51 -16.31 21.30
N ALA A 43 -21.00 -15.95 20.13
CA ALA A 43 -21.10 -16.86 18.99
C ALA A 43 -20.07 -17.98 19.19
N PRO A 44 -20.47 -19.27 19.23
CA PRO A 44 -19.53 -20.39 19.23
C PRO A 44 -18.53 -20.26 18.08
N LEU A 45 -17.27 -20.63 18.31
CA LEU A 45 -16.25 -20.68 17.24
C LEU A 45 -16.77 -21.47 16.02
N ASP A 46 -17.58 -22.49 16.26
CA ASP A 46 -18.24 -23.30 15.24
C ASP A 46 -19.23 -22.51 14.38
N SER A 47 -19.88 -21.49 14.94
CA SER A 47 -20.80 -20.62 14.20
C SER A 47 -20.06 -19.63 13.31
N LEU A 48 -18.89 -19.13 13.75
CA LEU A 48 -18.00 -18.31 12.94
C LEU A 48 -17.34 -19.14 11.84
N ALA A 49 -16.91 -20.37 12.17
CA ALA A 49 -16.35 -21.32 11.21
C ALA A 49 -17.39 -21.77 10.18
N ALA A 50 -18.62 -22.09 10.59
CA ALA A 50 -19.71 -22.45 9.68
C ALA A 50 -20.14 -21.29 8.78
N ARG A 51 -20.10 -20.06 9.28
CA ARG A 51 -20.42 -18.84 8.51
C ARG A 51 -19.27 -18.42 7.59
N ALA A 52 -18.02 -18.70 7.96
CA ALA A 52 -16.86 -18.57 7.08
C ALA A 52 -16.87 -19.67 6.01
N ALA A 53 -17.19 -20.91 6.38
CA ALA A 53 -17.28 -22.06 5.47
C ALA A 53 -18.41 -21.91 4.46
N SER A 54 -19.58 -21.40 4.85
CA SER A 54 -20.69 -21.13 3.93
C SER A 54 -20.39 -20.00 2.93
N VAL A 55 -19.55 -19.03 3.31
CA VAL A 55 -19.03 -18.01 2.39
C VAL A 55 -17.96 -18.58 1.44
N VAL A 56 -17.17 -19.55 1.88
CA VAL A 56 -16.19 -20.26 1.03
C VAL A 56 -16.89 -21.19 0.03
N THR A 57 -17.98 -21.86 0.41
CA THR A 57 -18.72 -22.76 -0.48
C THR A 57 -19.66 -22.05 -1.45
N ALA A 58 -20.16 -20.84 -1.13
CA ALA A 58 -21.08 -20.10 -2.00
C ALA A 58 -20.47 -19.58 -3.33
N ARG A 59 -19.15 -19.73 -3.57
CA ARG A 59 -18.51 -19.36 -4.84
C ARG A 59 -17.42 -20.35 -5.27
N ALA A 60 -17.67 -21.64 -5.12
CA ALA A 60 -16.87 -22.66 -5.79
C ALA A 60 -17.37 -22.85 -7.25
N ASP A 61 -17.30 -21.78 -8.05
CA ASP A 61 -17.45 -21.90 -9.50
C ASP A 61 -16.05 -22.06 -10.11
N SER A 62 -15.87 -23.11 -10.90
CA SER A 62 -14.58 -23.76 -11.17
C SER A 62 -13.61 -23.00 -12.10
N VAL A 63 -13.90 -21.73 -12.41
CA VAL A 63 -13.01 -20.89 -13.21
C VAL A 63 -12.07 -20.14 -12.27
N ARG A 64 -10.82 -20.62 -12.15
CA ARG A 64 -9.77 -19.85 -11.48
C ARG A 64 -9.64 -18.48 -12.17
N PRO A 65 -9.72 -17.35 -11.44
CA PRO A 65 -9.47 -16.04 -12.03
C PRO A 65 -8.04 -16.01 -12.56
N ARG A 66 -7.89 -15.92 -13.88
CA ARG A 66 -6.59 -15.87 -14.53
C ARG A 66 -6.07 -14.43 -14.47
N SER A 67 -4.80 -14.25 -14.09
CA SER A 67 -4.19 -12.92 -14.07
C SER A 67 -4.31 -12.23 -15.44
N PRO A 68 -4.70 -10.94 -15.51
CA PRO A 68 -4.80 -10.18 -16.76
C PRO A 68 -3.45 -10.05 -17.49
N ILE A 69 -2.34 -10.13 -16.76
CA ILE A 69 -0.98 -10.03 -17.29
C ILE A 69 -0.09 -11.14 -16.73
N SER A 70 0.89 -11.59 -17.51
CA SER A 70 1.88 -12.55 -17.03
C SER A 70 2.75 -11.93 -15.93
N PRO A 71 3.29 -12.72 -14.98
CA PRO A 71 4.15 -12.19 -13.93
C PRO A 71 5.39 -11.47 -14.44
N THR A 72 6.08 -12.04 -15.43
CA THR A 72 7.22 -11.39 -16.10
C THR A 72 6.78 -10.11 -16.81
N GLY A 73 5.58 -10.10 -17.41
CA GLY A 73 5.00 -8.91 -18.02
C GLY A 73 4.65 -7.82 -17.00
N ALA A 74 4.25 -8.17 -15.78
CA ALA A 74 4.00 -7.24 -14.69
C ALA A 74 5.31 -6.64 -14.17
N PHE A 75 6.34 -7.48 -13.99
CA PHE A 75 7.68 -7.09 -13.59
C PHE A 75 8.29 -6.06 -14.56
N LEU A 76 8.37 -6.40 -15.85
CA LEU A 76 9.02 -5.54 -16.86
C LEU A 76 8.35 -4.17 -16.96
N ARG A 77 7.01 -4.13 -16.89
CA ARG A 77 6.26 -2.86 -16.89
C ARG A 77 6.61 -2.00 -15.69
N SER A 78 6.60 -2.58 -14.50
CA SER A 78 6.96 -1.86 -13.27
C SER A 78 8.44 -1.48 -13.19
N LEU A 79 9.32 -2.22 -13.88
CA LEU A 79 10.74 -1.87 -13.98
C LEU A 79 10.96 -0.64 -14.87
N VAL A 80 10.13 -0.45 -15.91
CA VAL A 80 10.21 0.74 -16.77
C VAL A 80 9.52 1.94 -16.12
N LEU A 81 8.32 1.73 -15.58
CA LEU A 81 7.54 2.75 -14.90
C LEU A 81 7.04 2.20 -13.56
N PRO A 82 7.58 2.68 -12.42
CA PRO A 82 7.21 2.17 -11.11
C PRO A 82 5.70 2.31 -10.89
N GLY A 83 5.07 1.22 -10.45
CA GLY A 83 3.62 1.13 -10.24
C GLY A 83 2.78 0.72 -11.47
N TRP A 84 3.36 0.62 -12.68
CA TRP A 84 2.58 0.27 -13.89
C TRP A 84 2.03 -1.17 -13.88
N GLY A 85 2.82 -2.14 -13.43
CA GLY A 85 2.37 -3.53 -13.28
C GLY A 85 1.25 -3.66 -12.25
N GLN A 86 1.31 -2.88 -11.17
CA GLN A 86 0.28 -2.85 -10.12
C GLN A 86 -1.06 -2.29 -10.59
N ALA A 87 -1.02 -1.19 -11.33
CA ALA A 87 -2.24 -0.60 -11.90
C ALA A 87 -2.98 -1.57 -12.82
N ARG A 88 -2.25 -2.38 -13.61
CA ARG A 88 -2.83 -3.41 -14.48
C ARG A 88 -3.38 -4.62 -13.73
N LEU A 89 -2.89 -4.90 -12.53
CA LEU A 89 -3.41 -5.94 -11.64
C LEU A 89 -4.58 -5.45 -10.76
N GLY A 90 -5.02 -4.20 -10.93
CA GLY A 90 -6.09 -3.57 -10.12
C GLY A 90 -5.63 -3.12 -8.73
N ARG A 91 -4.32 -3.16 -8.45
CA ARG A 91 -3.71 -2.79 -7.17
C ARG A 91 -3.26 -1.33 -7.17
N ASN A 92 -4.23 -0.44 -7.35
CA ASN A 92 -3.97 0.99 -7.59
C ASN A 92 -3.33 1.69 -6.38
N VAL A 93 -3.64 1.29 -5.15
CA VAL A 93 -3.04 1.88 -3.94
C VAL A 93 -1.55 1.58 -3.89
N THR A 94 -1.17 0.32 -4.09
CA THR A 94 0.24 -0.09 -4.06
C THR A 94 1.03 0.53 -5.22
N GLY A 95 0.45 0.55 -6.43
CA GLY A 95 1.05 1.24 -7.57
C GLY A 95 1.23 2.75 -7.31
N GLY A 96 0.22 3.39 -6.72
CA GLY A 96 0.26 4.81 -6.35
C GLY A 96 1.36 5.14 -5.35
N MET A 97 1.63 4.26 -4.38
CA MET A 97 2.71 4.46 -3.41
C MET A 97 4.10 4.50 -4.08
N PHE A 98 4.36 3.59 -5.03
CA PHE A 98 5.61 3.59 -5.78
C PHE A 98 5.76 4.83 -6.68
N VAL A 99 4.68 5.27 -7.32
CA VAL A 99 4.67 6.51 -8.13
C VAL A 99 4.91 7.74 -7.25
N ALA A 100 4.31 7.80 -6.06
CA ALA A 100 4.50 8.91 -5.14
C ALA A 100 5.96 9.00 -4.67
N PHE A 101 6.56 7.86 -4.32
CA PHE A 101 7.98 7.81 -3.95
C PHE A 101 8.89 8.19 -5.12
N GLU A 102 8.59 7.71 -6.33
CA GLU A 102 9.29 8.08 -7.55
C GLU A 102 9.26 9.59 -7.77
N GLY A 103 8.08 10.21 -7.64
CA GLY A 103 7.92 11.66 -7.77
C GLY A 103 8.74 12.45 -6.73
N LEU A 104 8.80 11.98 -5.48
CA LEU A 104 9.61 12.59 -4.43
C LEU A 104 11.11 12.52 -4.75
N ALA A 105 11.60 11.33 -5.07
CA ALA A 105 13.01 11.14 -5.38
C ALA A 105 13.40 11.89 -6.67
N GLY A 106 12.54 11.87 -7.69
CA GLY A 106 12.72 12.61 -8.94
C GLY A 106 12.77 14.11 -8.73
N ALA A 107 11.90 14.67 -7.88
CA ALA A 107 11.93 16.08 -7.51
C ALA A 107 13.24 16.45 -6.79
N MET A 108 13.80 15.55 -5.96
CA MET A 108 15.08 15.78 -5.28
C MET A 108 16.26 15.69 -6.24
N VAL A 109 16.24 14.78 -7.21
CA VAL A 109 17.21 14.77 -8.32
C VAL A 109 17.14 16.09 -9.09
N TRP A 110 15.94 16.52 -9.49
CA TRP A 110 15.75 17.79 -10.19
C TRP A 110 16.29 18.98 -9.40
N LYS A 111 15.91 19.08 -8.12
CA LYS A 111 16.41 20.12 -7.21
C LYS A 111 17.94 20.13 -7.10
N THR A 112 18.56 18.96 -6.96
CA THR A 112 20.03 18.85 -6.83
C THR A 112 20.76 19.19 -8.13
N TYR A 113 20.16 18.95 -9.30
CA TYR A 113 20.69 19.44 -10.58
C TYR A 113 20.82 20.97 -10.60
N TRP A 114 19.77 21.69 -10.21
CA TRP A 114 19.81 23.15 -10.12
C TRP A 114 20.88 23.62 -9.12
N GLN A 115 20.93 22.99 -7.94
CA GLN A 115 21.93 23.34 -6.93
C GLN A 115 23.37 23.08 -7.38
N LEU A 116 23.59 22.03 -8.17
CA LEU A 116 24.91 21.70 -8.73
C LEU A 116 25.40 22.78 -9.70
N ASP A 117 24.54 23.29 -10.57
CA ASP A 117 24.93 24.32 -11.53
C ASP A 117 25.24 25.66 -10.84
N PHE A 118 24.44 26.05 -9.85
CA PHE A 118 24.75 27.20 -8.99
C PHE A 118 26.05 27.00 -8.18
N ALA A 119 26.29 25.80 -7.67
CA ALA A 119 27.50 25.47 -6.92
C ALA A 119 28.77 25.52 -7.79
N ARG A 120 28.68 25.05 -9.04
CA ARG A 120 29.76 25.12 -10.03
C ARG A 120 30.13 26.56 -10.36
N ALA A 121 29.15 27.42 -10.58
CA ALA A 121 29.38 28.85 -10.85
C ALA A 121 30.12 29.56 -9.71
N ARG A 122 29.95 29.11 -8.45
CA ARG A 122 30.61 29.69 -7.27
C ARG A 122 31.83 28.90 -6.77
N GLY A 123 32.15 27.76 -7.37
CA GLY A 123 33.26 26.89 -6.97
C GLY A 123 33.15 26.27 -5.57
N LYS A 124 31.98 26.29 -4.92
CA LYS A 124 31.79 25.80 -3.53
C LYS A 124 30.76 24.67 -3.48
N PHE A 125 30.97 23.69 -2.61
CA PHE A 125 30.03 22.58 -2.31
C PHE A 125 29.64 21.66 -3.50
N VAL A 126 30.36 21.72 -4.62
CA VAL A 126 30.07 20.90 -5.82
C VAL A 126 30.05 19.39 -5.53
N LYS A 127 31.02 18.89 -4.75
CA LYS A 127 31.07 17.46 -4.38
C LYS A 127 29.86 17.03 -3.55
N SER A 128 29.42 17.86 -2.60
CA SER A 128 28.29 17.55 -1.73
C SER A 128 26.99 17.41 -2.51
N HIS A 129 26.70 18.34 -3.43
CA HIS A 129 25.48 18.27 -4.23
C HIS A 129 25.53 17.16 -5.29
N ARG A 130 26.74 16.78 -5.76
CA ARG A 130 26.91 15.62 -6.65
C ARG A 130 26.56 14.33 -5.92
N GLN A 131 27.09 14.16 -4.72
CA GLN A 131 26.80 12.99 -3.89
C GLN A 131 25.31 12.91 -3.55
N GLU A 132 24.68 14.03 -3.16
CA GLU A 132 23.23 14.05 -2.89
C GLU A 132 22.43 13.60 -4.10
N ARG A 133 22.78 14.05 -5.31
CA ARG A 133 22.14 13.59 -6.56
C ARG A 133 22.34 12.09 -6.78
N GLU A 134 23.56 11.60 -6.58
CA GLU A 134 23.88 10.18 -6.72
C GLU A 134 23.07 9.33 -5.72
N ASP A 135 22.93 9.76 -4.48
CA ASP A 135 22.10 9.10 -3.46
C ASP A 135 20.63 9.00 -3.90
N TRP A 136 20.05 10.10 -4.44
CA TRP A 136 18.67 10.10 -4.93
C TRP A 136 18.48 9.25 -6.20
N LEU A 137 19.47 9.21 -7.09
CA LEU A 137 19.44 8.33 -8.27
C LEU A 137 19.48 6.85 -7.88
N VAL A 138 20.26 6.50 -6.85
CA VAL A 138 20.29 5.13 -6.31
C VAL A 138 18.92 4.77 -5.73
N LEU A 139 18.27 5.68 -5.01
CA LEU A 139 16.92 5.47 -4.48
C LEU A 139 15.88 5.27 -5.59
N LEU A 140 15.96 6.00 -6.71
CA LEU A 140 15.09 5.79 -7.88
C LEU A 140 15.30 4.39 -8.47
N GLY A 141 16.55 4.00 -8.74
CA GLY A 141 16.85 2.67 -9.26
C GLY A 141 16.34 1.54 -8.34
N PHE A 142 16.52 1.71 -7.03
CA PHE A 142 16.00 0.76 -6.04
C PHE A 142 14.46 0.72 -6.02
N ASN A 143 13.80 1.88 -6.12
CA ASN A 143 12.34 1.98 -6.18
C ASN A 143 11.76 1.21 -7.39
N HIS A 144 12.38 1.36 -8.57
CA HIS A 144 12.02 0.60 -9.77
C HIS A 144 12.12 -0.92 -9.55
N LEU A 145 13.21 -1.39 -8.95
CA LEU A 145 13.40 -2.82 -8.68
C LEU A 145 12.37 -3.36 -7.67
N MET A 146 12.10 -2.59 -6.61
CA MET A 146 11.09 -2.93 -5.61
C MET A 146 9.69 -2.99 -6.23
N ALA A 147 9.32 -2.00 -7.05
CA ALA A 147 8.04 -1.97 -7.76
C ALA A 147 7.90 -3.14 -8.74
N ALA A 148 8.99 -3.50 -9.43
CA ALA A 148 9.02 -4.64 -10.34
C ALA A 148 8.83 -5.96 -9.60
N THR A 149 9.54 -6.15 -8.50
CA THR A 149 9.46 -7.35 -7.67
C THR A 149 8.08 -7.51 -7.06
N GLU A 150 7.51 -6.43 -6.54
CA GLU A 150 6.18 -6.45 -5.96
C GLU A 150 5.09 -6.73 -7.02
N ALA A 151 5.26 -6.26 -8.26
CA ALA A 151 4.42 -6.64 -9.42
C ALA A 151 4.55 -8.10 -9.83
N TYR A 152 5.75 -8.65 -9.80
CA TYR A 152 5.97 -10.06 -10.07
C TYR A 152 5.27 -10.95 -9.03
N VAL A 153 5.43 -10.63 -7.75
CA VAL A 153 4.80 -11.37 -6.64
C VAL A 153 3.28 -11.23 -6.69
N SER A 154 2.78 -10.02 -6.96
CA SER A 154 1.34 -9.77 -7.06
C SER A 154 0.67 -10.56 -8.18
N ALA A 155 1.35 -10.71 -9.32
CA ALA A 155 0.87 -11.52 -10.41
C ALA A 155 0.91 -13.03 -10.11
N HIS A 156 1.91 -13.49 -9.34
CA HIS A 156 1.99 -14.89 -8.87
C HIS A 156 0.91 -15.24 -7.85
N LEU A 157 0.53 -14.27 -7.01
CA LEU A 157 -0.47 -14.46 -5.97
C LEU A 157 -1.88 -14.07 -6.42
N TYR A 158 -2.09 -13.83 -7.73
CA TYR A 158 -3.36 -13.32 -8.23
C TYR A 158 -4.54 -14.28 -8.00
N ASP A 159 -4.30 -15.58 -8.11
CA ASP A 159 -5.30 -16.63 -7.88
C ASP A 159 -5.25 -17.20 -6.44
N PHE A 160 -4.48 -16.58 -5.54
CA PHE A 160 -4.32 -17.06 -4.17
C PHE A 160 -5.61 -16.85 -3.36
N PRO A 161 -6.20 -17.90 -2.77
CA PRO A 161 -7.53 -17.84 -2.16
C PRO A 161 -7.58 -17.19 -0.77
N ALA A 162 -6.48 -16.61 -0.27
CA ALA A 162 -6.49 -15.98 1.05
C ALA A 162 -7.34 -14.70 1.06
N ALA A 163 -8.54 -14.81 1.62
CA ALA A 163 -9.40 -13.66 1.88
C ALA A 163 -8.96 -12.99 3.19
N LEU A 164 -8.17 -11.92 3.09
CA LEU A 164 -7.98 -10.97 4.17
C LEU A 164 -9.27 -10.16 4.30
N ARG A 165 -10.08 -10.44 5.33
CA ARG A 165 -11.27 -9.63 5.63
C ARG A 165 -10.97 -8.72 6.81
N MET A 166 -11.01 -7.41 6.58
CA MET A 166 -11.13 -6.42 7.65
C MET A 166 -12.57 -6.44 8.13
N GLN A 167 -12.80 -6.92 9.34
CA GLN A 167 -14.11 -6.94 9.96
C GLN A 167 -14.11 -5.97 11.14
N ARG A 168 -15.13 -5.10 11.21
CA ARG A 168 -15.41 -4.38 12.45
C ARG A 168 -15.91 -5.40 13.47
N LEU A 169 -15.15 -5.54 14.54
CA LEU A 169 -15.52 -6.35 15.69
C LEU A 169 -16.60 -5.60 16.49
N PRO A 170 -17.51 -6.31 17.19
CA PRO A 170 -18.67 -5.71 17.85
C PRO A 170 -18.36 -4.55 18.82
N ASP A 171 -17.18 -4.52 19.43
CA ASP A 171 -16.75 -3.48 20.38
C ASP A 171 -16.17 -2.22 19.71
N GLY A 172 -16.37 -2.03 18.41
CA GLY A 172 -15.75 -0.93 17.65
C GLY A 172 -14.27 -1.16 17.33
N ALA A 173 -13.69 -2.26 17.79
CA ALA A 173 -12.34 -2.68 17.40
C ALA A 173 -12.30 -3.09 15.91
N THR A 174 -11.20 -2.80 15.23
CA THR A 174 -10.95 -3.30 13.88
C THR A 174 -10.13 -4.58 13.97
N GLY A 175 -10.70 -5.69 13.54
CA GLY A 175 -10.02 -6.98 13.47
C GLY A 175 -9.59 -7.33 12.05
N VAL A 176 -8.42 -7.95 11.90
CA VAL A 176 -7.97 -8.55 10.64
C VAL A 176 -8.03 -10.06 10.79
N GLY A 177 -8.94 -10.71 10.06
CA GLY A 177 -9.06 -12.16 10.00
C GLY A 177 -8.45 -12.73 8.71
N VAL A 178 -7.71 -13.83 8.83
CA VAL A 178 -7.23 -14.60 7.69
C VAL A 178 -7.96 -15.94 7.66
N VAL A 179 -8.72 -16.20 6.60
CA VAL A 179 -9.33 -17.52 6.36
C VAL A 179 -8.48 -18.25 5.34
N VAL A 180 -7.80 -19.31 5.79
CA VAL A 180 -7.02 -20.20 4.92
C VAL A 180 -7.84 -21.48 4.73
N PRO A 181 -8.33 -21.78 3.50
CA PRO A 181 -8.96 -23.08 3.25
C PRO A 181 -7.89 -24.17 3.30
N LEU A 182 -7.89 -24.98 4.35
CA LEU A 182 -7.11 -26.21 4.42
C LEU A 182 -7.85 -27.26 3.58
N ARG A 183 -7.21 -27.74 2.51
CA ARG A 183 -7.66 -28.90 1.73
C ARG A 183 -6.81 -30.10 2.08
#